data_AF-A0A381DKY8-F1
#
_entry.id   AF-A0A381DKY8-F1
#
_cell.length_a   1.000
_cell.length_b   1.000
_cell.length_c   1.000
_cell.angle_alpha   90.00
_cell.angle_beta   90.00
_cell.angle_gamma   90.00
#
_symmetry.space_group_name_H-M   'P 1'
#
loop_
_entity.id
_entity.type
_entity.pdbx_description
1 polymer ?
#
loop_
_entity_poly.entity_id
_entity_poly.type
_entity_poly.pdbx_seq_one_letter_code
_entity_poly.pdbx_strand_id
1 'polypeptide(L)'
;MLSEIDNFLDEEHIIIKDVICSLSKFGSLDKKNAQHRLNGNLKKLSSIYKLDSFRHKYSKIFIIISAIDKDNALGLDLDYLMQSMEIAIEHVSKNSAMYSEEFNKNFCKLYDHVILEILQIKYMKEIEIKGDQNNEKTIKELKDAKNIAEKANKNSEEAIINIKNAKDKLDNIQKDYITILGIFAAIIVAFVASFTFSTSVLNNIDKASIYRLITVISILSIFIVNVLNSLYIFLKQIHYREEAKINYKFLFIFNCCMLLIMIATLLIWVDYHPYKI
;
A
#
# COMPACT_ATOMS: atom_id res chain seq x y z
N MET A 1 2.18 38.53 -31.45
CA MET A 1 3.18 38.57 -30.36
C MET A 1 4.33 39.55 -30.64
N LEU A 2 5.12 39.44 -31.71
CA LEU A 2 6.18 40.42 -32.02
C LEU A 2 5.68 41.84 -32.39
N SER A 3 4.44 41.96 -32.87
CA SER A 3 3.75 43.25 -33.07
C SER A 3 3.09 43.78 -31.79
N GLU A 4 2.86 42.92 -30.79
CA GLU A 4 2.24 43.31 -29.51
C GLU A 4 3.27 43.92 -28.56
N ILE A 5 4.54 43.53 -28.70
CA ILE A 5 5.64 44.12 -27.92
C ILE A 5 5.96 45.56 -28.32
N ASP A 6 5.49 46.02 -29.49
CA ASP A 6 5.75 47.40 -29.98
C ASP A 6 5.16 48.46 -29.05
N ASN A 7 4.04 48.16 -28.39
CA ASN A 7 3.46 49.04 -27.36
C ASN A 7 4.37 49.23 -26.14
N PHE A 8 5.37 48.36 -25.97
CA PHE A 8 6.33 48.40 -24.89
C PHE A 8 7.70 48.91 -25.33
N LEU A 9 7.90 49.28 -26.60
CA LEU A 9 9.19 49.74 -27.12
C LEU A 9 9.07 51.22 -27.52
N ASP A 10 10.11 52.00 -27.22
CA ASP A 10 10.28 53.32 -27.81
C ASP A 10 10.83 53.17 -29.25
N GLU A 11 10.85 54.26 -30.01
CA GLU A 11 11.21 54.24 -31.44
C GLU A 11 12.59 53.62 -31.68
N GLU A 12 13.56 53.91 -30.82
CA GLU A 12 14.90 53.37 -30.93
C GLU A 12 14.96 51.86 -30.58
N HIS A 13 14.18 51.40 -29.60
CA HIS A 13 14.08 49.96 -29.30
C HIS A 13 13.30 49.18 -30.36
N ILE A 14 12.38 49.81 -31.10
CA ILE A 14 11.77 49.20 -32.29
C ILE A 14 12.84 48.96 -33.36
N ILE A 15 13.76 49.90 -33.56
CA ILE A 15 14.89 49.72 -34.49
C ILE A 15 15.78 48.57 -34.04
N ILE A 16 16.08 48.46 -32.73
CA ILE A 16 16.83 47.32 -32.18
C ILE A 16 16.07 46.01 -32.41
N LYS A 17 14.76 45.97 -32.14
CA LYS A 17 13.91 44.80 -32.40
C LYS A 17 14.00 44.37 -33.86
N ASP A 18 13.84 45.29 -34.80
CA ASP A 18 13.89 45.00 -36.24
C ASP A 18 15.26 44.44 -36.66
N VAL A 19 16.35 44.97 -36.10
CA VAL A 19 17.70 44.46 -36.35
C VAL A 19 17.88 43.07 -35.78
N ILE A 20 17.51 42.85 -34.51
CA ILE A 20 17.59 41.53 -33.86
C ILE A 20 16.74 40.51 -34.63
N CYS A 21 15.49 40.83 -34.96
CA CYS A 21 14.63 39.97 -35.78
C CYS A 21 15.18 39.75 -37.19
N SER A 22 15.90 40.71 -37.77
CA SER A 22 16.55 40.50 -39.07
C SER A 22 17.72 39.53 -38.97
N LEU A 23 18.48 39.57 -37.88
CA LEU A 23 19.64 38.71 -37.64
C LEU A 23 19.22 37.31 -37.21
N SER A 24 18.08 37.17 -36.50
CA SER A 24 17.55 35.88 -36.04
C SER A 24 16.86 35.05 -37.13
N LYS A 25 16.71 35.56 -38.36
CA LYS A 25 16.11 34.81 -39.47
C LYS A 25 17.03 33.67 -39.92
N PHE A 26 16.44 32.51 -40.19
CA PHE A 26 17.15 31.34 -40.73
C PHE A 26 18.03 31.71 -41.95
N GLY A 27 19.32 31.42 -41.87
CA GLY A 27 20.30 31.69 -42.94
C GLY A 27 20.42 33.18 -43.32
N SER A 28 20.19 34.10 -42.37
CA SER A 28 20.25 35.56 -42.58
C SER A 28 21.59 36.02 -43.18
N LEU A 29 22.68 35.32 -42.84
CA LEU A 29 24.05 35.63 -43.26
C LEU A 29 24.75 34.54 -44.10
N ASP A 30 24.01 33.53 -44.60
CA ASP A 30 24.58 32.42 -45.40
C ASP A 30 24.48 32.63 -46.93
N LYS A 31 23.83 33.71 -47.40
CA LYS A 31 23.48 33.92 -48.81
C LYS A 31 24.33 35.02 -49.46
N LYS A 32 24.34 35.11 -50.81
CA LYS A 32 24.99 36.16 -51.63
C LYS A 32 24.76 37.62 -51.17
N ASN A 33 23.71 37.87 -50.37
CA ASN A 33 23.33 39.19 -49.83
C ASN A 33 23.59 39.37 -48.32
N ALA A 34 24.32 38.45 -47.69
CA ALA A 34 24.64 38.46 -46.26
C ALA A 34 25.30 39.77 -45.82
N GLN A 35 26.34 40.20 -46.54
CA GLN A 35 27.07 41.42 -46.23
C GLN A 35 26.20 42.68 -46.36
N HIS A 36 25.31 42.73 -47.37
CA HIS A 36 24.39 43.85 -47.54
C HIS A 36 23.40 43.95 -46.37
N ARG A 37 22.86 42.82 -45.91
CA ARG A 37 21.96 42.77 -44.75
C ARG A 37 22.66 43.18 -43.47
N LEU A 38 23.86 42.66 -43.24
CA LEU A 38 24.70 43.02 -42.09
C LEU A 38 24.99 44.52 -42.08
N ASN A 39 25.49 45.08 -43.19
CA ASN A 39 25.79 46.50 -43.30
C ASN A 39 24.54 47.37 -43.11
N GLY A 40 23.39 46.94 -43.66
CA GLY A 40 22.11 47.63 -43.48
C GLY A 40 21.66 47.67 -42.02
N ASN A 41 21.80 46.56 -41.30
CA ASN A 41 21.49 46.47 -39.87
C ASN A 41 22.45 47.31 -39.02
N LEU A 42 23.76 47.26 -39.30
CA LEU A 42 24.75 48.09 -38.61
C LEU A 42 24.50 49.59 -38.86
N LYS A 43 24.08 49.97 -40.06
CA LYS A 43 23.71 51.37 -40.37
C LYS A 43 22.51 51.84 -39.55
N LYS A 44 21.48 50.99 -39.38
CA LYS A 44 20.32 51.28 -38.53
C LYS A 44 20.71 51.45 -37.06
N LEU A 45 21.58 50.58 -36.54
CA LEU A 45 22.10 50.73 -35.18
C LEU A 45 22.98 51.99 -35.06
N SER A 46 23.76 52.32 -36.09
CA SER A 46 24.60 53.52 -36.10
C SER A 46 23.76 54.80 -36.08
N SER A 47 22.57 54.83 -36.69
CA SER A 47 21.71 56.02 -36.60
C SER A 47 21.19 56.30 -35.20
N ILE A 48 20.88 55.28 -34.40
CA ILE A 48 20.34 55.47 -33.04
C ILE A 48 21.45 55.75 -32.01
N TYR A 49 22.64 55.18 -32.18
CA TYR A 49 23.78 55.42 -31.27
C TYR A 49 24.58 56.70 -31.55
N LYS A 50 24.17 57.51 -32.55
CA LYS A 50 24.71 58.86 -32.77
C LYS A 50 24.12 59.91 -31.83
N LEU A 51 22.98 59.61 -31.21
CA LEU A 51 22.33 60.50 -30.26
C LEU A 51 23.02 60.32 -28.90
N ASP A 52 23.71 61.35 -28.40
CA ASP A 52 24.50 61.33 -27.15
C ASP A 52 23.74 60.90 -25.88
N SER A 53 22.43 60.69 -25.96
CA SER A 53 21.56 60.31 -24.83
C SER A 53 20.97 58.91 -24.93
N PHE A 54 21.08 58.22 -26.07
CA PHE A 54 20.38 56.94 -26.24
C PHE A 54 21.14 55.79 -25.60
N ARG A 55 20.51 55.14 -24.61
CA ARG A 55 20.96 53.90 -23.99
C ARG A 55 19.91 52.82 -24.19
N HIS A 56 20.28 51.73 -24.85
CA HIS A 56 19.42 50.55 -24.92
C HIS A 56 19.20 49.96 -23.51
N LYS A 57 17.95 49.65 -23.19
CA LYS A 57 17.49 49.11 -21.92
C LYS A 57 17.47 47.59 -21.99
N TYR A 58 18.13 46.94 -21.04
CA TYR A 58 18.26 45.48 -21.02
C TYR A 58 16.90 44.81 -20.84
N SER A 59 16.00 45.42 -20.07
CA SER A 59 14.61 44.97 -19.93
C SER A 59 13.85 44.92 -21.27
N LYS A 60 14.19 45.80 -22.23
CA LYS A 60 13.56 45.81 -23.56
C LYS A 60 14.19 44.78 -24.49
N ILE A 61 15.50 44.60 -24.40
CA ILE A 61 16.21 43.51 -25.10
C ILE A 61 15.66 42.15 -24.65
N PHE A 62 15.48 41.95 -23.34
CA PHE A 62 14.87 40.74 -22.78
C PHE A 62 13.48 40.46 -23.38
N ILE A 63 12.62 41.48 -23.48
CA ILE A 63 11.27 41.33 -24.08
C ILE A 63 11.38 40.88 -25.55
N ILE A 64 12.29 41.49 -26.32
CA ILE A 64 12.50 41.15 -27.73
C ILE A 64 12.98 39.70 -27.88
N ILE A 65 14.01 39.30 -27.14
CA ILE A 65 14.59 37.96 -27.23
C ILE A 65 13.59 36.91 -26.73
N SER A 66 12.88 37.20 -25.64
CA SER A 66 11.81 36.32 -25.14
C SER A 66 10.66 36.15 -26.14
N ALA A 67 10.33 37.20 -26.91
CA ALA A 67 9.31 37.10 -27.94
C ALA A 67 9.78 36.24 -29.14
N ILE A 68 11.06 36.34 -29.51
CA ILE A 68 11.67 35.49 -30.54
C ILE A 68 11.65 34.02 -30.11
N ASP A 69 12.00 33.75 -28.86
CA ASP A 69 12.05 32.38 -28.32
C ASP A 69 10.68 31.68 -28.28
N LYS A 70 9.61 32.46 -28.08
CA LYS A 70 8.23 31.94 -28.00
C LYS A 70 7.56 31.75 -29.36
N ASP A 71 7.97 32.49 -30.39
CA ASP A 71 7.28 32.58 -31.67
C ASP A 71 8.06 31.92 -32.81
N ASN A 72 8.11 30.58 -32.80
CA ASN A 72 8.77 29.77 -33.83
C ASN A 72 8.10 29.88 -35.22
N ALA A 73 6.89 30.45 -35.32
CA ALA A 73 6.13 30.51 -36.56
C ALA A 73 6.68 31.51 -37.58
N LEU A 74 7.53 32.45 -37.14
CA LEU A 74 8.09 33.52 -37.98
C LEU A 74 9.46 33.17 -38.60
N GLY A 75 9.94 31.94 -38.43
CA GLY A 75 11.25 31.50 -38.92
C GLY A 75 12.42 32.23 -38.27
N LEU A 76 12.20 32.69 -37.03
CA LEU A 76 13.18 33.34 -36.17
C LEU A 76 13.68 32.33 -35.15
N ASP A 77 14.97 32.38 -34.85
CA ASP A 77 15.60 31.41 -33.97
C ASP A 77 16.82 32.02 -33.27
N LEU A 78 17.00 31.65 -32.00
CA LEU A 78 18.03 32.23 -31.13
C LEU A 78 19.45 31.74 -31.48
N ASP A 79 19.60 30.54 -32.04
CA ASP A 79 20.90 30.01 -32.47
C ASP A 79 21.41 30.80 -33.68
N TYR A 80 20.52 31.06 -34.65
CA TYR A 80 20.84 31.92 -35.79
C TYR A 80 21.12 33.37 -35.38
N LEU A 81 20.40 33.88 -34.38
CA LEU A 81 20.68 35.21 -33.82
C LEU A 81 22.08 35.24 -33.19
N MET A 82 22.42 34.26 -32.36
CA MET A 82 23.70 34.15 -31.70
C MET A 82 24.85 34.13 -32.72
N GLN A 83 24.77 33.25 -33.72
CA GLN A 83 25.75 33.16 -34.81
C GLN A 83 25.86 34.50 -35.58
N SER A 84 24.72 35.12 -35.87
CA SER A 84 24.72 36.38 -36.64
C SER A 84 25.30 37.55 -35.86
N MET A 85 25.11 37.57 -34.53
CA MET A 85 25.70 38.55 -33.64
C MET A 85 27.22 38.36 -33.52
N GLU A 86 27.71 37.12 -33.50
CA GLU A 86 29.15 36.79 -33.54
C GLU A 86 29.81 37.30 -34.83
N ILE A 87 29.18 37.07 -35.99
CA ILE A 87 29.67 37.60 -37.28
C ILE A 87 29.65 39.14 -37.26
N ALA A 88 28.61 39.74 -36.69
CA ALA A 88 28.49 41.19 -36.63
C ALA A 88 29.56 41.84 -35.75
N ILE A 89 29.85 41.30 -34.57
CA ILE A 89 30.90 41.84 -33.69
C ILE A 89 32.29 41.66 -34.30
N GLU A 90 32.56 40.54 -34.98
CA GLU A 90 33.82 40.35 -35.70
C GLU A 90 33.98 41.39 -36.82
N HIS A 91 32.90 41.65 -37.58
CA HIS A 91 32.91 42.65 -38.65
C HIS A 91 33.13 44.08 -38.11
N VAL A 92 32.44 44.46 -37.04
CA VAL A 92 32.60 45.77 -36.39
C VAL A 92 34.01 45.93 -35.83
N SER A 93 34.56 44.88 -35.21
CA SER A 93 35.91 44.91 -34.63
C SER A 93 37.00 45.07 -35.70
N LYS A 94 36.89 44.35 -36.83
CA LYS A 94 37.83 44.48 -37.96
C LYS A 94 37.76 45.83 -38.66
N ASN A 95 36.59 46.47 -38.67
CA ASN A 95 36.34 47.75 -39.34
C ASN A 95 36.09 48.88 -38.34
N SER A 96 36.70 48.82 -37.15
CA SER A 96 36.40 49.72 -36.03
C SER A 96 36.58 51.21 -36.38
N ALA A 97 37.56 51.53 -37.23
CA ALA A 97 37.83 52.89 -37.73
C ALA A 97 36.71 53.46 -38.63
N MET A 98 35.81 52.63 -39.16
CA MET A 98 34.66 53.06 -39.97
C MET A 98 33.51 53.58 -39.11
N TYR A 99 33.51 53.29 -37.80
CA TYR A 99 32.44 53.62 -36.87
C TYR A 99 32.91 54.61 -35.80
N SER A 100 31.98 55.36 -35.21
CA SER A 100 32.29 56.23 -34.07
C SER A 100 32.65 55.40 -32.84
N GLU A 101 33.48 55.95 -31.95
CA GLU A 101 33.85 55.32 -30.69
C GLU A 101 32.61 54.98 -29.84
N GLU A 102 31.63 55.88 -29.79
CA GLU A 102 30.37 55.67 -29.06
C GLU A 102 29.53 54.53 -29.66
N PHE A 103 29.50 54.40 -31.00
CA PHE A 103 28.84 53.27 -31.65
C PHE A 103 29.52 51.95 -31.28
N ASN A 104 30.85 51.87 -31.40
CA ASN A 104 31.58 50.64 -31.09
C ASN A 104 31.31 50.20 -29.65
N LYS A 105 31.37 51.13 -28.70
CA LYS A 105 31.09 50.87 -27.28
C LYS A 105 29.66 50.38 -27.04
N ASN A 106 28.66 51.02 -27.64
CA ASN A 106 27.26 50.63 -27.45
C ASN A 106 26.89 49.36 -28.23
N PHE A 107 27.53 49.10 -29.36
CA PHE A 107 27.37 47.84 -30.08
C PHE A 107 27.95 46.66 -29.29
N CYS A 108 29.15 46.80 -28.71
CA CYS A 108 29.71 45.76 -27.83
C CYS A 108 28.77 45.45 -26.65
N LYS A 109 28.23 46.48 -26.00
CA LYS A 109 27.23 46.29 -24.94
C LYS A 109 25.99 45.55 -25.46
N LEU A 110 25.44 45.94 -26.60
CA LEU A 110 24.27 45.28 -27.18
C LEU A 110 24.57 43.80 -27.47
N TYR A 111 25.74 43.51 -28.04
CA TYR A 111 26.22 42.15 -28.26
C TYR A 111 26.25 41.36 -26.94
N ASP A 112 26.91 41.88 -25.90
CA ASP A 112 27.03 41.22 -24.61
C ASP A 112 25.65 40.91 -24.01
N HIS A 113 24.70 41.86 -24.07
CA HIS A 113 23.35 41.66 -23.55
C HIS A 113 22.57 40.63 -24.35
N VAL A 114 22.64 40.67 -25.68
CA VAL A 114 21.92 39.70 -26.52
C VAL A 114 22.44 38.29 -26.28
N ILE A 115 23.76 38.10 -26.24
CA ILE A 115 24.36 36.78 -25.99
C ILE A 115 24.02 36.29 -24.58
N LEU A 116 24.14 37.15 -23.58
CA LEU A 116 23.83 36.79 -22.19
C LEU A 116 22.38 36.34 -22.02
N GLU A 117 21.42 37.06 -22.63
CA GLU A 117 20.00 36.71 -22.55
C GLU A 117 19.67 35.41 -23.29
N ILE A 118 20.29 35.15 -24.45
CA ILE A 118 20.15 33.87 -25.15
C ILE A 118 20.65 32.72 -24.27
N LEU A 119 21.81 32.88 -23.63
CA LEU A 119 22.37 31.86 -22.73
C LEU A 119 21.48 31.63 -21.50
N GLN A 120 20.93 32.70 -20.91
CA GLN A 120 20.00 32.58 -19.78
C GLN A 120 18.73 31.81 -20.16
N ILE A 121 18.11 32.13 -21.30
CA ILE A 121 16.91 31.43 -21.78
C ILE A 121 17.21 29.94 -21.99
N LYS A 122 18.33 29.60 -22.65
CA LYS A 122 18.75 28.20 -22.85
C LYS A 122 18.94 27.47 -21.52
N TYR A 123 19.62 28.10 -20.56
CA TYR A 123 19.84 27.52 -19.25
C TYR A 123 18.53 27.29 -18.47
N MET A 124 17.60 28.24 -18.52
CA MET A 124 16.27 28.07 -17.90
C MET A 124 15.48 26.92 -18.52
N LYS A 125 15.51 26.76 -19.86
CA LYS A 125 14.89 25.63 -20.55
C LYS A 125 15.48 24.29 -20.14
N GLU A 126 16.80 24.20 -19.96
CA GLU A 126 17.42 22.97 -19.47
C GLU A 126 16.98 22.63 -18.04
N ILE A 127 16.82 23.62 -17.17
CA ILE A 127 16.28 23.42 -15.82
C ILE A 127 14.84 22.92 -15.89
N GLU A 128 14.00 23.53 -16.72
CA GLU A 128 12.61 23.15 -16.91
C GLU A 128 12.49 21.69 -17.38
N ILE A 129 13.25 21.31 -18.42
CA ILE A 129 13.27 19.93 -18.95
C ILE A 129 13.71 18.93 -17.87
N LYS A 130 14.77 19.23 -17.12
CA LYS A 130 15.24 18.37 -16.01
C LYS A 130 14.21 18.29 -14.89
N GLY A 131 13.53 19.40 -14.60
CA GLY A 131 12.43 19.48 -13.64
C GLY A 131 11.27 18.57 -14.04
N ASP A 132 10.84 18.66 -15.28
CA ASP A 132 9.74 17.85 -15.82
C ASP A 132 10.06 16.36 -15.84
N GLN A 133 11.28 15.99 -16.26
CA GLN A 133 11.74 14.59 -16.22
C GLN A 133 11.77 14.02 -14.79
N ASN A 134 12.26 14.81 -13.83
CA ASN A 134 12.27 14.41 -12.42
C ASN A 134 10.85 14.31 -11.86
N ASN A 135 9.96 15.22 -12.25
CA ASN A 135 8.55 15.18 -11.84
C ASN A 135 7.84 13.95 -12.42
N GLU A 136 8.03 13.63 -13.69
CA GLU A 136 7.46 12.43 -14.32
C GLU A 136 7.94 11.16 -13.62
N LYS A 137 9.25 11.06 -13.34
CA LYS A 137 9.82 9.95 -12.58
C LYS A 137 9.22 9.85 -11.17
N THR A 138 9.12 10.97 -10.46
CA THR A 138 8.57 11.02 -9.10
C THR A 138 7.09 10.62 -9.08
N ILE A 139 6.30 11.08 -10.05
CA ILE A 139 4.89 10.71 -10.20
C ILE A 139 4.75 9.20 -10.45
N LYS A 140 5.63 8.61 -11.26
CA LYS A 140 5.64 7.16 -11.51
C LYS A 140 5.96 6.37 -10.23
N GLU A 141 7.03 6.73 -9.53
CA GLU A 141 7.42 6.09 -8.27
C GLU A 141 6.32 6.20 -7.20
N LEU A 142 5.64 7.35 -7.12
CA LEU A 142 4.54 7.57 -6.19
C LEU A 142 3.31 6.71 -6.53
N LYS A 143 2.98 6.54 -7.81
CA LYS A 143 1.92 5.62 -8.25
C LYS A 143 2.25 4.17 -7.89
N ASP A 144 3.49 3.74 -8.10
CA ASP A 144 3.92 2.38 -7.76
C ASP A 144 3.88 2.14 -6.24
N ALA A 145 4.37 3.09 -5.44
CA ALA A 145 4.28 3.04 -3.98
C ALA A 145 2.83 2.97 -3.49
N LYS A 146 1.93 3.76 -4.09
CA LYS A 146 0.49 3.70 -3.77
C LYS A 146 -0.11 2.33 -4.06
N ASN A 147 0.18 1.74 -5.23
CA ASN A 147 -0.32 0.41 -5.59
C ASN A 147 0.19 -0.68 -4.62
N ILE A 148 1.45 -0.59 -4.19
CA ILE A 148 2.03 -1.50 -3.19
C ILE A 148 1.31 -1.35 -1.85
N ALA A 149 1.07 -0.12 -1.40
CA ALA A 149 0.36 0.16 -0.15
C ALA A 149 -1.09 -0.36 -0.18
N GLU A 150 -1.82 -0.15 -1.28
CA GLU A 150 -3.18 -0.67 -1.45
C GLU A 150 -3.22 -2.20 -1.42
N LYS A 151 -2.25 -2.87 -2.07
CA LYS A 151 -2.14 -4.33 -2.02
C LYS A 151 -1.80 -4.84 -0.62
N ALA A 152 -0.89 -4.17 0.08
CA ALA A 152 -0.55 -4.50 1.46
C ALA A 152 -1.76 -4.36 2.40
N ASN A 153 -2.56 -3.30 2.25
CA ASN A 153 -3.78 -3.10 3.03
C ASN A 153 -4.80 -4.23 2.79
N LYS A 154 -5.09 -4.59 1.53
CA LYS A 154 -6.01 -5.71 1.22
C LYS A 154 -5.53 -7.03 1.83
N ASN A 155 -4.24 -7.34 1.68
CA ASN A 155 -3.66 -8.54 2.28
C ASN A 155 -3.77 -8.53 3.82
N SER A 156 -3.61 -7.35 4.45
CA SER A 156 -3.76 -7.19 5.90
C SER A 156 -5.21 -7.41 6.35
N GLU A 157 -6.19 -6.90 5.61
CA GLU A 157 -7.62 -7.13 5.89
C GLU A 157 -7.97 -8.61 5.78
N GLU A 158 -7.52 -9.29 4.72
CA GLU A 158 -7.70 -10.74 4.55
C GLU A 158 -7.03 -11.54 5.68
N ALA A 159 -5.82 -11.14 6.11
CA ALA A 159 -5.13 -11.78 7.23
C ALA A 159 -5.92 -11.62 8.54
N ILE A 160 -6.48 -10.45 8.81
CA ILE A 160 -7.33 -10.21 10.00
C ILE A 160 -8.56 -11.12 9.99
N ILE A 161 -9.23 -11.25 8.83
CA ILE A 161 -10.40 -12.13 8.67
C ILE A 161 -9.99 -13.59 8.92
N ASN A 162 -8.88 -14.03 8.34
CA ASN A 162 -8.38 -15.39 8.52
C ASN A 162 -7.99 -15.69 9.98
N ILE A 163 -7.35 -14.75 10.66
CA ILE A 163 -7.01 -14.85 12.09
C ILE A 163 -8.29 -14.96 12.93
N LYS A 164 -9.30 -14.14 12.65
CA LYS A 164 -10.59 -14.20 13.35
C LYS A 164 -11.26 -15.56 13.16
N ASN A 165 -11.32 -16.05 11.93
CA ASN A 165 -11.89 -17.37 11.63
C ASN A 165 -11.10 -18.51 12.29
N ALA A 166 -9.77 -18.41 12.34
CA ALA A 166 -8.93 -19.39 13.03
C ALA A 166 -9.15 -19.37 14.54
N LYS A 167 -9.28 -18.17 15.13
CA LYS A 167 -9.60 -17.99 16.55
C LYS A 167 -10.95 -18.59 16.91
N ASP A 168 -11.99 -18.31 16.12
CA ASP A 168 -13.34 -18.85 16.37
C ASP A 168 -13.34 -20.38 16.27
N LYS A 169 -12.56 -20.97 15.34
CA LYS A 169 -12.36 -22.43 15.27
C LYS A 169 -11.62 -22.98 16.48
N LEU A 170 -10.56 -22.32 16.93
CA LEU A 170 -9.80 -22.72 18.12
C LEU A 170 -10.66 -22.67 19.38
N ASP A 171 -11.46 -21.63 19.55
CA ASP A 171 -12.38 -21.49 20.69
C ASP A 171 -13.41 -22.63 20.71
N ASN A 172 -13.91 -23.04 19.55
CA ASN A 172 -14.79 -24.20 19.45
C ASN A 172 -14.07 -25.52 19.77
N ILE A 173 -12.86 -25.73 19.24
CA ILE A 173 -12.04 -26.90 19.56
C ILE A 173 -11.75 -26.97 21.06
N GLN A 174 -11.46 -25.83 21.70
CA GLN A 174 -11.19 -25.77 23.13
C GLN A 174 -12.42 -26.17 23.95
N LYS A 175 -13.63 -25.72 23.55
CA LYS A 175 -14.88 -26.14 24.19
C LYS A 175 -15.14 -27.64 24.03
N ASP A 176 -14.94 -28.17 22.83
CA ASP A 176 -15.09 -29.60 22.57
C ASP A 176 -14.07 -30.41 23.39
N TYR A 177 -12.82 -29.93 23.50
CA TYR A 177 -11.78 -30.56 24.30
C TYR A 177 -12.10 -30.58 25.80
N ILE A 178 -12.55 -29.45 26.38
CA ILE A 178 -12.99 -29.38 27.78
C ILE A 178 -14.15 -30.34 28.02
N THR A 179 -15.10 -30.41 27.08
CA THR A 179 -16.23 -31.33 27.16
C THR A 179 -15.73 -32.77 27.20
N ILE A 180 -14.91 -33.19 26.23
CA ILE A 180 -14.32 -34.54 26.15
C ILE A 180 -13.55 -34.89 27.44
N LEU A 181 -12.72 -33.97 27.94
CA LEU A 181 -11.97 -34.16 29.18
C LEU A 181 -12.90 -34.36 30.38
N GLY A 182 -13.98 -33.59 30.47
CA GLY A 182 -15.02 -33.75 31.48
C GLY A 182 -15.68 -35.13 31.44
N ILE A 183 -15.96 -35.66 30.24
CA ILE A 183 -16.45 -37.04 30.08
C ILE A 183 -15.42 -38.01 30.65
N PHE A 184 -14.16 -37.94 30.20
CA PHE A 184 -13.10 -38.85 30.62
C PHE A 184 -12.91 -38.85 32.15
N ALA A 185 -12.96 -37.68 32.78
CA ALA A 185 -12.90 -37.57 34.23
C ALA A 185 -14.06 -38.31 34.91
N ALA A 186 -15.30 -38.13 34.42
CA ALA A 186 -16.46 -38.86 34.95
C ALA A 186 -16.34 -40.38 34.76
N ILE A 187 -15.83 -40.85 33.62
CA ILE A 187 -15.57 -42.28 33.37
C ILE A 187 -14.60 -42.84 34.40
N ILE A 188 -13.45 -42.16 34.58
CA ILE A 188 -12.40 -42.59 35.48
C ILE A 188 -12.91 -42.63 36.92
N VAL A 189 -13.62 -41.58 37.37
CA VAL A 189 -14.20 -41.53 38.72
C VAL A 189 -15.18 -42.67 38.95
N ALA A 190 -16.09 -42.92 38.01
CA ALA A 190 -17.04 -44.04 38.10
C ALA A 190 -16.33 -45.40 38.16
N PHE A 191 -15.30 -45.60 37.34
CA PHE A 191 -14.54 -46.85 37.30
C PHE A 191 -13.75 -47.08 38.59
N VAL A 192 -13.03 -46.07 39.07
CA VAL A 192 -12.26 -46.14 40.33
C VAL A 192 -13.17 -46.39 41.53
N ALA A 193 -14.32 -45.71 41.59
CA ALA A 193 -15.31 -45.96 42.64
C ALA A 193 -15.80 -47.42 42.59
N SER A 194 -16.22 -47.88 41.41
CA SER A 194 -16.70 -49.26 41.19
C SER A 194 -15.66 -50.32 41.56
N PHE A 195 -14.40 -50.09 41.18
CA PHE A 195 -13.27 -50.98 41.47
C PHE A 195 -12.99 -51.02 42.99
N THR A 196 -12.92 -49.86 43.64
CA THR A 196 -12.65 -49.75 45.09
C THR A 196 -13.74 -50.43 45.91
N PHE A 197 -15.02 -50.26 45.53
CA PHE A 197 -16.12 -50.95 46.19
C PHE A 197 -16.07 -52.46 45.97
N SER A 198 -15.76 -52.92 44.75
CA SER A 198 -15.65 -54.35 44.45
C SER A 198 -14.56 -55.03 45.31
N THR A 199 -13.38 -54.39 45.41
CA THR A 199 -12.31 -54.87 46.29
C THR A 199 -12.72 -54.88 47.76
N SER A 200 -13.43 -53.84 48.23
CA SER A 200 -13.92 -53.78 49.61
C SER A 200 -14.91 -54.91 49.94
N VAL A 201 -15.80 -55.25 49.02
CA VAL A 201 -16.75 -56.37 49.19
C VAL A 201 -16.02 -57.71 49.20
N LEU A 202 -15.09 -57.94 48.26
CA LEU A 202 -14.30 -59.17 48.21
C LEU A 202 -13.43 -59.35 49.46
N ASN A 203 -12.85 -58.28 49.99
CA ASN A 203 -12.01 -58.32 51.20
C ASN A 203 -12.80 -58.58 52.49
N ASN A 204 -14.12 -58.41 52.49
CA ASN A 204 -14.98 -58.64 53.66
C ASN A 204 -15.94 -59.81 53.45
N ILE A 205 -15.69 -60.64 52.43
CA ILE A 205 -16.57 -61.75 52.02
C ILE A 205 -16.67 -62.85 53.08
N ASP A 206 -15.60 -63.03 53.86
CA ASP A 206 -15.46 -64.03 54.92
C ASP A 206 -16.17 -63.63 56.22
N LYS A 207 -16.40 -62.33 56.44
CA LYS A 207 -17.01 -61.78 57.66
C LYS A 207 -18.53 -61.60 57.55
N ALA A 208 -19.06 -61.50 56.34
CA ALA A 208 -20.48 -61.26 56.10
C ALA A 208 -21.24 -62.58 55.92
N SER A 209 -22.50 -62.63 56.39
CA SER A 209 -23.37 -63.76 56.06
C SER A 209 -23.62 -63.80 54.55
N ILE A 210 -23.73 -65.00 53.98
CA ILE A 210 -23.94 -65.19 52.53
C ILE A 210 -25.12 -64.37 52.01
N TYR A 211 -26.20 -64.24 52.81
CA TYR A 211 -27.37 -63.44 52.48
C TYR A 211 -27.08 -61.95 52.42
N ARG A 212 -26.40 -61.38 53.42
CA ARG A 212 -26.02 -59.95 53.44
C ARG A 212 -25.06 -59.62 52.30
N LEU A 213 -24.12 -60.52 52.02
CA LEU A 213 -23.18 -60.39 50.93
C LEU A 213 -23.89 -60.33 49.57
N ILE A 214 -24.81 -61.26 49.29
CA ILE A 214 -25.56 -61.28 48.03
C ILE A 214 -26.39 -60.00 47.88
N THR A 215 -27.04 -59.52 48.94
CA THR A 215 -27.79 -58.25 48.91
C THR A 215 -26.88 -57.06 48.55
N VAL A 216 -25.70 -56.95 49.16
CA VAL A 216 -24.75 -55.85 48.87
C VAL A 216 -24.21 -55.95 47.44
N ILE A 217 -23.86 -57.15 46.96
CA ILE A 217 -23.40 -57.38 45.58
C ILE A 217 -24.51 -57.06 44.57
N SER A 218 -25.77 -57.36 44.87
CA SER A 218 -26.90 -57.03 44.00
C SER A 218 -27.09 -55.52 43.87
N ILE A 219 -27.02 -54.77 44.98
CA ILE A 219 -27.09 -53.30 44.98
C ILE A 219 -25.93 -52.72 44.15
N LEU A 220 -24.71 -53.22 44.36
CA LEU A 220 -23.53 -52.81 43.60
C LEU A 220 -23.66 -53.08 42.10
N SER A 221 -24.16 -54.26 41.73
CA SER A 221 -24.35 -54.61 40.32
C SER A 221 -25.36 -53.71 39.63
N ILE A 222 -26.47 -53.37 40.32
CA ILE A 222 -27.45 -52.40 39.83
C ILE A 222 -26.77 -51.02 39.66
N PHE A 223 -26.03 -50.56 40.66
CA PHE A 223 -25.36 -49.26 40.59
C PHE A 223 -24.35 -49.18 39.44
N ILE A 224 -23.43 -50.15 39.34
CA ILE A 224 -22.37 -50.18 38.32
C ILE A 224 -22.97 -50.22 36.91
N VAL A 225 -23.94 -51.10 36.64
CA VAL A 225 -24.54 -51.24 35.31
C VAL A 225 -25.33 -49.98 34.92
N ASN A 226 -26.03 -49.34 35.85
CA ASN A 226 -26.75 -48.08 35.57
C ASN A 226 -25.79 -46.91 35.29
N VAL A 227 -24.68 -46.80 36.04
CA VAL A 227 -23.66 -45.77 35.81
C VAL A 227 -22.96 -46.00 34.46
N LEU A 228 -22.53 -47.22 34.15
CA LEU A 228 -21.93 -47.56 32.86
C LEU A 228 -22.87 -47.29 31.69
N ASN A 229 -24.15 -47.65 31.82
CA ASN A 229 -25.14 -47.40 30.77
C ASN A 229 -25.41 -45.90 30.58
N SER A 230 -25.49 -45.12 31.67
CA SER A 230 -25.65 -43.66 31.60
C SER A 230 -24.46 -43.00 30.88
N LEU A 231 -23.26 -43.47 31.17
CA LEU A 231 -22.02 -42.99 30.55
C LEU A 231 -21.93 -43.36 29.07
N TYR A 232 -22.32 -44.58 28.71
CA TYR A 232 -22.39 -45.04 27.32
C TYR A 232 -23.41 -44.23 26.50
N ILE A 233 -24.58 -43.96 27.08
CA ILE A 233 -25.61 -43.11 26.45
C ILE A 233 -25.07 -41.70 26.24
N PHE A 234 -24.44 -41.12 27.26
CA PHE A 234 -23.87 -39.78 27.19
C PHE A 234 -22.77 -39.67 26.12
N LEU A 235 -21.86 -40.66 26.04
CA LEU A 235 -20.87 -40.77 24.96
C LEU A 235 -21.52 -40.86 23.57
N LYS A 236 -22.55 -41.69 23.44
CA LYS A 236 -23.26 -41.86 22.17
C LYS A 236 -23.93 -40.56 21.72
N GLN A 237 -24.53 -39.81 22.64
CA GLN A 237 -25.14 -38.50 22.36
C GLN A 237 -24.12 -37.48 21.87
N ILE A 238 -22.92 -37.44 22.47
CA ILE A 238 -21.86 -36.51 22.08
C ILE A 238 -21.23 -36.89 20.72
N HIS A 239 -21.05 -38.19 20.46
CA HIS A 239 -20.43 -38.65 19.21
C HIS A 239 -21.34 -38.49 17.97
N TYR A 240 -22.64 -38.79 18.11
CA TYR A 240 -23.54 -38.85 16.95
C TYR A 240 -24.39 -37.59 16.72
N ARG A 241 -24.40 -36.60 17.63
CA ARG A 241 -25.17 -35.33 17.55
C ARG A 241 -26.68 -35.42 17.23
N GLU A 242 -27.23 -36.62 17.02
CA GLU A 242 -28.65 -36.89 16.84
C GLU A 242 -29.24 -37.56 18.09
N GLU A 243 -30.55 -37.37 18.30
CA GLU A 243 -31.34 -38.13 19.26
C GLU A 243 -31.46 -39.60 18.84
N ALA A 244 -30.36 -40.34 18.96
CA ALA A 244 -30.39 -41.78 18.75
C ALA A 244 -31.40 -42.38 19.74
N LYS A 245 -32.47 -43.02 19.25
CA LYS A 245 -33.46 -43.70 20.10
C LYS A 245 -32.73 -44.67 21.04
N ILE A 246 -32.69 -44.34 22.33
CA ILE A 246 -32.05 -45.18 23.34
C ILE A 246 -33.03 -46.28 23.73
N ASN A 247 -32.61 -47.53 23.55
CA ASN A 247 -33.40 -48.69 23.94
C ASN A 247 -33.06 -49.08 25.39
N TYR A 248 -33.86 -48.61 26.34
CA TYR A 248 -33.71 -48.93 27.77
C TYR A 248 -34.24 -50.33 28.15
N LYS A 249 -34.78 -51.10 27.19
CA LYS A 249 -35.42 -52.40 27.48
C LYS A 249 -34.46 -53.38 28.15
N PHE A 250 -33.20 -53.43 27.71
CA PHE A 250 -32.19 -54.31 28.31
C PHE A 250 -31.86 -53.90 29.76
N LEU A 251 -31.65 -52.60 30.00
CA LEU A 251 -31.36 -52.07 31.34
C LEU A 251 -32.52 -52.34 32.31
N PHE A 252 -33.74 -52.12 31.84
CA PHE A 252 -34.94 -52.36 32.63
C PHE A 252 -35.08 -53.84 33.03
N ILE A 253 -34.89 -54.76 32.07
CA ILE A 253 -34.92 -56.20 32.34
C ILE A 253 -33.84 -56.57 33.36
N PHE A 254 -32.60 -56.09 33.19
CA PHE A 254 -31.52 -56.35 34.14
C PHE A 254 -31.84 -55.85 35.55
N ASN A 255 -32.29 -54.61 35.70
CA ASN A 255 -32.64 -54.02 36.99
C ASN A 255 -33.78 -54.81 37.67
N CYS A 256 -34.81 -55.23 36.92
CA CYS A 256 -35.88 -56.07 37.43
C CYS A 256 -35.37 -57.44 37.90
N CYS A 257 -34.52 -58.12 37.11
CA CYS A 257 -33.93 -59.39 37.52
C CYS A 257 -33.11 -59.27 38.80
N MET A 258 -32.28 -58.23 38.91
CA MET A 258 -31.46 -58.00 40.10
C MET A 258 -32.29 -57.66 41.34
N LEU A 259 -33.38 -56.90 41.17
CA LEU A 259 -34.35 -56.65 42.25
C LEU A 259 -35.04 -57.94 42.72
N LEU A 260 -35.43 -58.82 41.79
CA LEU A 260 -36.03 -60.11 42.14
C LEU A 260 -35.06 -61.00 42.94
N ILE A 261 -33.78 -61.06 42.55
CA ILE A 261 -32.74 -61.78 43.30
C ILE A 261 -32.58 -61.18 44.71
N MET A 262 -32.60 -59.86 44.83
CA MET A 262 -32.50 -59.18 46.12
C MET A 262 -33.71 -59.49 47.03
N ILE A 263 -34.92 -59.51 46.48
CA ILE A 263 -36.14 -59.85 47.24
C ILE A 263 -36.11 -61.33 47.66
N ALA A 264 -35.77 -62.25 46.76
CA ALA A 264 -35.69 -63.67 47.05
C ALA A 264 -34.67 -63.97 48.16
N THR A 265 -33.51 -63.32 48.12
CA THR A 265 -32.46 -63.50 49.14
C THR A 265 -32.87 -62.96 50.50
N LEU A 266 -33.61 -61.85 50.55
CA LEU A 266 -34.19 -61.33 51.79
C LEU A 266 -35.29 -62.24 52.35
N LEU A 267 -36.17 -62.77 51.50
CA LEU A 267 -37.22 -63.71 51.92
C LEU A 267 -36.63 -65.01 52.49
N ILE A 268 -35.63 -65.58 51.82
CA ILE A 268 -34.92 -66.78 52.31
C ILE A 268 -34.21 -66.47 53.63
N TRP A 269 -33.63 -65.27 53.79
CA TRP A 269 -32.99 -64.87 55.03
C TRP A 269 -33.98 -64.77 56.20
N VAL A 270 -35.16 -64.18 55.98
CA VAL A 270 -36.23 -64.09 56.97
C VAL A 270 -36.74 -65.49 57.35
N ASP A 271 -36.92 -66.38 56.38
CA ASP A 271 -37.45 -67.74 56.59
C ASP A 271 -36.43 -68.68 57.27
N TYR A 272 -35.13 -68.51 57.01
CA TYR A 272 -34.05 -69.23 57.71
C TYR A 272 -33.71 -68.67 59.08
N HIS A 273 -34.17 -67.46 59.44
CA HIS A 273 -33.99 -66.84 60.77
C HIS A 273 -35.34 -66.40 61.38
N PRO A 274 -36.33 -67.31 61.58
CA PRO A 274 -37.63 -66.90 62.11
C PRO A 274 -37.58 -66.54 63.60
N TYR A 275 -36.52 -66.91 64.33
CA TYR A 275 -36.37 -66.62 65.77
C TYR A 275 -34.91 -66.42 66.17
N LYS A 276 -34.42 -65.18 66.07
CA LYS A 276 -33.51 -64.59 67.06
C LYS A 276 -33.85 -63.11 67.18
N ILE A 277 -34.75 -62.81 68.12
CA ILE A 277 -34.80 -61.50 68.78
C ILE A 277 -33.47 -61.30 69.51
#